data_AF-A0A413QY92-F1
#
_entry.id   AF-A0A413QY92-F1
#
_cell.length_a   1.000
_cell.length_b   1.000
_cell.length_c   1.000
_cell.angle_alpha   90.00
_cell.angle_beta   90.00
_cell.angle_gamma   90.00
#
_symmetry.space_group_name_H-M   'P 1'
#
loop_
_entity.id
_entity.type
_entity.pdbx_description
1 polymer ?
#
loop_
_entity_poly.entity_id
_entity_poly.type
_entity_poly.pdbx_seq_one_letter_code
_entity_poly.pdbx_strand_id
1 'polypeptide(L)'
;MFIPFWLIGICIVIFLYIVMRMSSKIDDLNQIINHKKGQLLFLQNKLNQKKEEFDKHLAREKSLWKKEKEIIIQFENSSISQFPVIATVLSDYRTARDEAIEYHLRTKKIRAPKAAEQVKEIRHEKRELMKELYGYKWELKYLKNLIPWIDDIEDDVIITSDQTYNQVDRAVNDEAIRWLSPEEYNKLPDVEKYQSGPMSSLSTS
;
A
#
# COMPACT_ATOMS: atom_id res chain seq x y z
N MET A 1 -71.43 63.93 -23.68
CA MET A 1 -70.36 64.48 -22.82
C MET A 1 -69.06 64.38 -23.62
N PHE A 2 -68.59 65.48 -24.21
CA PHE A 2 -67.38 65.48 -25.06
C PHE A 2 -66.14 65.58 -24.17
N ILE A 3 -65.24 64.61 -24.26
CA ILE A 3 -63.94 64.69 -23.59
C ILE A 3 -63.11 65.74 -24.35
N PRO A 4 -62.61 66.79 -23.70
CA PRO A 4 -61.82 67.80 -24.38
C PRO A 4 -60.51 67.19 -24.87
N PHE A 5 -60.16 67.40 -26.14
CA PHE A 5 -58.96 66.84 -26.78
C PHE A 5 -57.65 67.15 -26.04
N TRP A 6 -57.59 68.23 -25.26
CA TRP A 6 -56.43 68.59 -24.43
C TRP A 6 -56.13 67.56 -23.32
N LEU A 7 -57.16 66.90 -22.76
CA LEU A 7 -56.99 65.86 -21.73
C LEU A 7 -56.27 64.62 -22.30
N ILE A 8 -56.58 64.25 -23.54
CA ILE A 8 -55.94 63.10 -24.23
C ILE A 8 -54.46 63.41 -24.48
N GLY A 9 -54.14 64.63 -24.91
CA GLY A 9 -52.75 65.07 -25.10
C GLY A 9 -51.91 64.99 -23.83
N ILE A 10 -52.47 65.41 -22.68
CA ILE A 10 -51.79 65.32 -21.38
C ILE A 10 -51.51 63.87 -20.99
N CYS A 11 -52.48 62.97 -21.17
CA CYS A 11 -52.30 61.54 -20.88
C CYS A 11 -51.18 60.92 -21.72
N ILE A 12 -51.06 61.28 -23.00
CA ILE A 12 -50.00 60.77 -23.88
C ILE A 12 -48.61 61.25 -23.41
N VAL A 13 -48.48 62.52 -23.03
CA VAL A 13 -47.22 63.07 -22.52
C VAL A 13 -46.81 62.40 -21.21
N ILE A 14 -47.76 62.17 -20.30
CA ILE A 14 -47.51 61.45 -19.04
C ILE A 14 -47.08 60.00 -19.32
N PHE A 15 -47.74 59.32 -20.25
CA PHE A 15 -47.40 57.96 -20.64
C PHE A 15 -45.99 57.89 -21.23
N LEU A 16 -45.62 58.80 -22.14
CA LEU A 16 -44.26 58.87 -22.70
C LEU A 16 -43.21 59.14 -21.62
N TYR A 17 -43.52 60.02 -20.66
CA TYR A 17 -42.64 60.28 -19.52
C TYR A 17 -42.43 59.02 -18.66
N ILE A 18 -43.49 58.25 -18.40
CA ILE A 18 -43.41 57.00 -17.64
C ILE A 18 -42.58 55.95 -18.40
N VAL A 19 -42.84 55.77 -19.70
CA VAL A 19 -42.10 54.82 -20.54
C VAL A 19 -40.63 55.20 -20.62
N MET A 20 -40.30 56.48 -20.82
CA MET A 20 -38.92 56.95 -20.87
C MET A 20 -38.19 56.74 -19.52
N ARG A 21 -38.86 57.03 -18.40
CA ARG A 21 -38.33 56.78 -17.05
C ARG A 21 -38.14 55.29 -16.77
N MET A 22 -38.98 54.43 -17.34
CA MET A 22 -38.88 52.98 -17.19
C MET A 22 -37.78 52.39 -18.08
N SER A 23 -37.64 52.87 -19.31
CA SER A 23 -36.56 52.49 -20.24
C SER A 23 -35.18 52.74 -19.62
N SER A 24 -34.95 53.94 -19.07
CA SER A 24 -33.67 54.27 -18.42
C SER A 24 -33.34 53.32 -17.27
N LYS A 25 -34.31 52.92 -16.44
CA LYS A 25 -34.08 51.94 -15.38
C LYS A 25 -33.77 50.54 -15.91
N ILE A 26 -34.35 50.16 -17.04
CA ILE A 26 -34.08 48.88 -17.70
C ILE A 26 -32.64 48.86 -18.22
N ASP A 27 -32.17 49.97 -18.79
CA ASP A 27 -30.79 50.11 -19.29
C ASP A 27 -29.77 50.03 -18.14
N ASP A 28 -30.03 50.72 -17.02
CA ASP A 28 -29.21 50.65 -15.81
C ASP A 28 -29.13 49.21 -15.27
N LEU A 29 -30.27 48.49 -15.24
CA LEU A 29 -30.33 47.11 -14.78
C LEU A 29 -29.55 46.17 -15.70
N ASN A 30 -29.67 46.36 -17.03
CA ASN A 30 -28.91 45.59 -18.02
C ASN A 30 -27.40 45.81 -17.87
N GLN A 31 -26.97 47.05 -17.60
CA GLN A 31 -25.57 47.35 -17.34
C GLN A 31 -25.06 46.60 -16.09
N ILE A 32 -25.84 46.61 -15.00
CA ILE A 32 -25.52 45.89 -13.76
C ILE A 32 -25.41 44.38 -14.01
N ILE A 33 -26.36 43.81 -14.77
CA ILE A 33 -26.37 42.39 -15.13
C ILE A 33 -25.12 42.03 -15.93
N ASN A 34 -24.79 42.81 -16.96
CA ASN A 34 -23.62 42.59 -17.80
C ASN A 34 -22.32 42.69 -17.01
N HIS A 35 -22.22 43.67 -16.10
CA HIS A 35 -21.06 43.80 -15.23
C HIS A 35 -20.90 42.59 -14.30
N LYS A 36 -21.97 42.17 -13.61
CA LYS A 36 -21.96 40.99 -12.74
C LYS A 36 -21.63 39.71 -13.51
N LYS A 37 -22.17 39.55 -14.72
CA LYS A 37 -21.85 38.42 -15.61
C LYS A 37 -20.36 38.40 -15.97
N GLY A 38 -19.78 39.55 -16.26
CA GLY A 38 -18.34 39.69 -16.48
C GLY A 38 -17.50 39.28 -15.26
N GLN A 39 -17.90 39.72 -14.06
CA GLN A 39 -17.23 39.31 -12.82
C GLN A 39 -17.31 37.80 -12.57
N LEU A 40 -18.48 37.18 -12.82
CA LEU A 40 -18.68 35.74 -12.68
C LEU A 40 -17.80 34.96 -13.66
N LEU A 41 -17.74 35.39 -14.92
CA LEU A 41 -16.86 34.78 -15.92
C LEU A 41 -15.39 34.89 -15.54
N PHE A 42 -14.96 36.06 -15.06
CA PHE A 42 -13.58 36.24 -14.57
C PHE A 42 -13.27 35.32 -13.38
N LEU A 43 -14.19 35.22 -12.42
CA LEU A 43 -14.03 34.35 -11.25
C LEU A 43 -14.00 32.87 -11.65
N GLN A 44 -14.87 32.45 -12.56
CA GLN A 44 -14.91 31.08 -13.08
C GLN A 44 -13.61 30.74 -13.81
N ASN A 45 -13.10 31.64 -14.65
CA ASN A 45 -11.82 31.45 -15.33
C ASN A 45 -10.66 31.35 -14.33
N LYS A 46 -10.62 32.23 -13.32
CA LYS A 46 -9.60 32.19 -12.26
C LYS A 46 -9.64 30.89 -11.47
N LEU A 47 -10.85 30.38 -11.20
CA LEU A 47 -11.06 29.11 -10.51
C LEU A 47 -10.61 27.94 -11.37
N ASN A 48 -10.92 27.95 -12.67
CA ASN A 48 -10.49 26.93 -13.62
C ASN A 48 -8.96 26.92 -13.79
N GLN A 49 -8.32 28.08 -13.91
CA GLN A 49 -6.86 28.19 -13.98
C GLN A 49 -6.21 27.60 -12.73
N LYS A 50 -6.69 27.98 -11.55
CA LYS A 50 -6.17 27.46 -10.29
C LYS A 50 -6.37 25.95 -10.18
N LYS A 51 -7.52 25.44 -10.62
CA LYS A 51 -7.78 24.00 -10.69
C LYS A 51 -6.79 23.28 -11.60
N GLU A 52 -6.55 23.80 -12.79
CA GLU A 52 -5.61 23.23 -13.76
C GLU A 52 -4.17 23.25 -13.23
N GLU A 53 -3.76 24.33 -12.56
CA GLU A 53 -2.47 24.40 -11.87
C GLU A 53 -2.35 23.30 -10.81
N PHE A 54 -3.37 23.16 -9.95
CA PHE A 54 -3.40 22.10 -8.95
C PHE A 54 -3.32 20.71 -9.56
N ASP A 55 -4.07 20.45 -10.64
CA ASP A 55 -4.07 19.17 -11.33
C ASP A 55 -2.70 18.86 -11.94
N LYS A 56 -2.02 19.87 -12.52
CA LYS A 56 -0.64 19.74 -13.03
C LYS A 56 0.36 19.44 -11.91
N HIS A 57 0.26 20.14 -10.78
CA HIS A 57 1.11 19.89 -9.61
C HIS A 57 0.92 18.46 -9.08
N LEU A 58 -0.34 18.03 -8.94
CA LEU A 58 -0.68 16.68 -8.48
C LEU A 58 -0.16 15.61 -9.45
N ALA A 59 -0.30 15.82 -10.76
CA ALA A 59 0.22 14.91 -11.78
C ALA A 59 1.74 14.79 -11.73
N ARG A 60 2.45 15.91 -11.55
CA ARG A 60 3.92 15.92 -11.40
C ARG A 60 4.34 15.14 -10.16
N GLU A 61 3.77 15.44 -9.00
CA GLU A 61 4.08 14.71 -7.77
C GLU A 61 3.81 13.22 -7.91
N LYS A 62 2.64 12.82 -8.43
CA LYS A 62 2.34 11.40 -8.68
C LYS A 62 3.36 10.73 -9.58
N SER A 63 3.83 11.43 -10.62
CA SER A 63 4.85 10.90 -11.53
C SER A 63 6.21 10.71 -10.85
N LEU A 64 6.59 11.61 -9.93
CA LEU A 64 7.82 11.52 -9.15
C LEU A 64 7.75 10.37 -8.17
N TRP A 65 6.65 10.27 -7.40
CA TRP A 65 6.39 9.15 -6.49
C TRP A 65 6.40 7.81 -7.21
N LYS A 66 5.85 7.75 -8.43
CA LYS A 66 5.86 6.53 -9.24
C LYS A 66 7.28 6.11 -9.61
N LYS A 67 8.10 7.04 -10.10
CA LYS A 67 9.51 6.78 -10.45
C LYS A 67 10.33 6.36 -9.24
N GLU A 68 10.17 7.05 -8.11
CA GLU A 68 10.88 6.70 -6.87
C GLU A 68 10.50 5.31 -6.38
N LYS A 69 9.21 4.98 -6.41
CA LYS A 69 8.72 3.64 -6.06
C LYS A 69 9.27 2.57 -7.00
N GLU A 70 9.30 2.83 -8.30
CA GLU A 70 9.88 1.90 -9.29
C GLU A 70 11.37 1.65 -9.03
N ILE A 71 12.15 2.70 -8.70
CA ILE A 71 13.56 2.56 -8.35
C ILE A 71 13.72 1.69 -7.09
N ILE A 72 12.92 1.93 -6.05
CA ILE A 72 12.98 1.14 -4.81
C ILE A 72 12.63 -0.33 -5.08
N ILE A 73 11.59 -0.60 -5.88
CA ILE A 73 11.19 -1.97 -6.23
C ILE A 73 12.26 -2.67 -7.08
N GLN A 74 12.83 -1.98 -8.07
CA GLN A 74 13.92 -2.52 -8.89
C GLN A 74 15.16 -2.80 -8.04
N PHE A 75 15.47 -1.91 -7.10
CA PHE A 75 16.57 -2.07 -6.16
C PHE A 75 16.34 -3.25 -5.20
N GLU A 76 15.13 -3.37 -4.64
CA GLU A 76 14.73 -4.50 -3.81
C GLU A 76 14.88 -5.82 -4.59
N ASN A 77 14.29 -5.92 -5.78
CA ASN A 77 14.31 -7.16 -6.57
C ASN A 77 15.72 -7.54 -7.06
N SER A 78 16.59 -6.58 -7.37
CA SER A 78 17.96 -6.85 -7.81
C SER A 78 18.92 -7.19 -6.67
N SER A 79 18.71 -6.63 -5.48
CA SER A 79 19.67 -6.73 -4.36
C SER A 79 19.28 -7.72 -3.26
N ILE A 80 18.03 -8.22 -3.28
CA ILE A 80 17.51 -9.20 -2.31
C ILE A 80 18.36 -10.47 -2.24
N SER A 81 19.03 -10.84 -3.33
CA SER A 81 19.90 -12.01 -3.36
C SER A 81 21.30 -11.75 -2.78
N GLN A 82 21.80 -10.52 -2.76
CA GLN A 82 23.26 -10.31 -2.64
C GLN A 82 23.77 -9.72 -1.32
N PHE A 83 23.06 -8.86 -0.56
CA PHE A 83 23.71 -8.21 0.61
C PHE A 83 22.83 -7.92 1.83
N PRO A 84 23.15 -8.48 3.03
CA PRO A 84 22.51 -8.16 4.32
C PRO A 84 22.61 -6.68 4.72
N VAL A 85 23.69 -6.00 4.32
CA VAL A 85 23.94 -4.58 4.65
C VAL A 85 22.87 -3.67 4.05
N ILE A 86 22.31 -4.04 2.88
CA ILE A 86 21.30 -3.24 2.19
C ILE A 86 19.95 -3.30 2.91
N ALA A 87 19.61 -4.45 3.51
CA ALA A 87 18.39 -4.61 4.29
C ALA A 87 18.37 -3.67 5.51
N THR A 88 19.51 -3.55 6.20
CA THR A 88 19.68 -2.64 7.33
C THR A 88 19.53 -1.19 6.89
N VAL A 89 20.24 -0.77 5.83
CA VAL A 89 20.17 0.61 5.30
C VAL A 89 18.75 0.97 4.85
N LEU A 90 18.03 0.05 4.22
CA LEU A 90 16.64 0.26 3.80
C LEU A 90 15.68 0.35 5.00
N SER A 91 15.91 -0.46 6.03
CA SER A 91 15.16 -0.40 7.29
C SER A 91 15.38 0.94 8.01
N ASP A 92 16.62 1.40 8.08
CA ASP A 92 17.00 2.69 8.66
C ASP A 92 16.35 3.85 7.89
N TYR A 93 16.40 3.81 6.55
CA TYR A 93 15.72 4.79 5.70
C TYR A 93 14.20 4.83 5.95
N ARG A 94 13.55 3.67 5.96
CA ARG A 94 12.10 3.58 6.20
C ARG A 94 11.74 4.10 7.60
N THR A 95 12.56 3.82 8.60
CA THR A 95 12.38 4.31 9.98
C THR A 95 12.49 5.83 10.03
N ALA A 96 13.54 6.41 9.47
CA ALA A 96 13.75 7.86 9.41
C ALA A 96 12.63 8.58 8.65
N ARG A 97 12.13 7.98 7.57
CA ARG A 97 11.00 8.52 6.80
C ARG A 97 9.71 8.51 7.63
N ASP A 98 9.41 7.39 8.29
CA ASP A 98 8.22 7.27 9.11
C ASP A 98 8.29 8.26 10.30
N GLU A 99 9.48 8.55 10.86
CA GLU A 99 9.75 9.61 11.85
C GLU A 99 9.45 11.02 11.32
N ALA A 100 9.92 11.34 10.12
CA ALA A 100 9.64 12.63 9.49
C ALA A 100 8.13 12.86 9.29
N ILE A 101 7.39 11.81 8.92
CA ILE A 101 5.92 11.86 8.76
C ILE A 101 5.23 12.13 10.10
N GLU A 102 5.61 11.43 11.16
CA GLU A 102 5.06 11.67 12.50
C GLU A 102 5.32 13.11 12.96
N TYR A 103 6.57 13.58 12.82
CA TYR A 103 6.94 14.94 13.18
C TYR A 103 6.10 15.98 12.41
N HIS A 104 5.92 15.77 11.10
CA HIS A 104 5.10 16.63 10.26
C HIS A 104 3.64 16.66 10.71
N LEU A 105 3.04 15.51 11.02
CA LEU A 105 1.64 15.41 11.49
C LEU A 105 1.43 16.07 12.86
N ARG A 106 2.45 16.04 13.74
CA ARG A 106 2.43 16.70 15.05
C ARG A 106 2.60 18.21 14.97
N THR A 107 3.38 18.72 14.03
CA THR A 107 3.76 20.14 13.93
C THR A 107 2.91 20.96 12.96
N LYS A 108 2.14 20.30 12.08
CA LYS A 108 1.23 20.98 11.13
C LYS A 108 0.22 21.89 11.86
N LYS A 109 -0.13 23.01 11.20
CA LYS A 109 -1.04 24.07 11.70
C LYS A 109 -2.35 23.54 12.32
N ILE A 110 -2.90 22.45 11.77
CA ILE A 110 -3.96 21.66 12.39
C ILE A 110 -3.29 20.36 12.82
N ARG A 111 -2.96 20.26 14.12
CA ARG A 111 -2.26 19.09 14.66
C ARG A 111 -3.19 17.88 14.59
N ALA A 112 -2.67 16.76 14.12
CA ALA A 112 -3.39 15.48 14.10
C ALA A 112 -2.72 14.50 15.09
N PRO A 113 -2.86 14.72 16.41
CA PRO A 113 -2.13 13.95 17.42
C PRO A 113 -2.47 12.46 17.36
N LYS A 114 -3.74 12.11 17.15
CA LYS A 114 -4.19 10.72 16.97
C LYS A 114 -3.55 10.05 15.75
N ALA A 115 -3.47 10.75 14.62
CA ALA A 115 -2.84 10.23 13.42
C ALA A 115 -1.32 10.05 13.60
N ALA A 116 -0.66 10.96 14.31
CA ALA A 116 0.74 10.83 14.63
C ALA A 116 1.02 9.63 15.56
N GLU A 117 0.14 9.38 16.53
CA GLU A 117 0.22 8.24 17.44
C GLU A 117 0.02 6.91 16.73
N GLN A 118 -0.96 6.83 15.82
CA GLN A 118 -1.15 5.68 14.93
C GLN A 118 0.09 5.39 14.06
N VAL A 119 0.71 6.43 13.50
CA VAL A 119 1.95 6.27 12.70
C VAL A 119 3.10 5.75 13.58
N LYS A 120 3.18 6.19 14.83
CA LYS A 120 4.19 5.71 15.79
C LYS A 120 3.99 4.24 16.14
N GLU A 121 2.75 3.83 16.40
CA GLU A 121 2.38 2.45 16.73
C GLU A 121 2.68 1.52 15.54
N ILE A 122 2.21 1.88 14.34
CA ILE A 122 2.49 1.14 13.11
C ILE A 122 4.00 1.04 12.84
N ARG A 123 4.77 2.10 13.10
CA ARG A 123 6.24 2.07 12.95
C ARG A 123 6.86 1.03 13.88
N HIS A 124 6.43 0.97 15.14
CA HIS A 124 6.95 0.04 16.13
C HIS A 124 6.66 -1.41 15.72
N GLU A 125 5.41 -1.72 15.38
CA GLU A 125 5.00 -3.05 14.92
C GLU A 125 5.78 -3.47 13.66
N LYS A 126 5.87 -2.58 12.68
CA LYS A 126 6.57 -2.85 11.43
C LYS A 126 8.07 -3.06 11.64
N ARG A 127 8.70 -2.37 12.60
CA ARG A 127 10.13 -2.51 12.89
C ARG A 127 10.44 -3.89 13.45
N GLU A 128 9.64 -4.37 14.41
CA GLU A 128 9.81 -5.71 14.98
C GLU A 128 9.57 -6.79 13.92
N LEU A 129 8.48 -6.69 13.14
CA LEU A 129 8.20 -7.61 12.04
C LEU A 129 9.30 -7.63 10.98
N MET A 130 9.85 -6.46 10.61
CA MET A 130 10.94 -6.40 9.64
C MET A 130 12.22 -7.03 10.19
N LYS A 131 12.52 -6.84 11.48
CA LYS A 131 13.67 -7.45 12.14
C LYS A 131 13.59 -8.98 12.13
N GLU A 132 12.44 -9.54 12.45
CA GLU A 132 12.19 -10.99 12.39
C GLU A 132 12.30 -11.53 10.96
N LEU A 133 11.64 -10.88 10.00
CA LEU A 133 11.65 -11.30 8.59
C LEU A 133 13.08 -11.30 8.03
N TYR A 134 13.87 -10.26 8.29
CA TYR A 134 15.25 -10.22 7.83
C TYR A 134 16.14 -11.22 8.58
N GLY A 135 15.86 -11.50 9.86
CA GLY A 135 16.49 -12.57 10.63
C GLY A 135 16.29 -13.94 9.98
N TYR A 136 15.04 -14.35 9.74
CA TYR A 136 14.73 -15.62 9.09
C TYR A 136 15.30 -15.73 7.67
N LYS A 137 15.23 -14.64 6.90
CA LYS A 137 15.81 -14.61 5.55
C LYS A 137 17.32 -14.81 5.57
N TRP A 138 18.00 -14.31 6.61
CA TRP A 138 19.42 -14.51 6.78
C TRP A 138 19.75 -15.94 7.20
N GLU A 139 19.02 -16.50 8.18
CA GLU A 139 19.18 -17.89 8.60
C GLU A 139 18.99 -18.85 7.41
N LEU A 140 17.93 -18.66 6.62
CA LEU A 140 17.64 -19.49 5.45
C LEU A 140 18.72 -19.37 4.38
N LYS A 141 19.22 -18.16 4.11
CA LYS A 141 20.31 -17.96 3.16
C LYS A 141 21.63 -18.57 3.66
N TYR A 142 21.90 -18.48 4.96
CA TYR A 142 23.06 -19.11 5.56
C TYR A 142 23.01 -20.64 5.42
N LEU A 143 21.84 -21.24 5.67
CA LEU A 143 21.60 -22.67 5.48
C LEU A 143 21.78 -23.09 4.01
N LYS A 144 21.21 -22.34 3.06
CA LYS A 144 21.40 -22.60 1.62
C LYS A 144 22.87 -22.47 1.17
N ASN A 145 23.62 -21.53 1.73
CA ASN A 145 25.06 -21.41 1.45
C ASN A 145 25.88 -22.56 2.04
N LEU A 146 25.50 -23.07 3.22
CA LEU A 146 26.19 -24.17 3.88
C LEU A 146 25.95 -25.50 3.18
N ILE A 147 24.80 -25.65 2.52
CA ILE A 147 24.38 -26.88 1.84
C ILE A 147 23.95 -26.54 0.40
N PRO A 148 24.91 -26.35 -0.54
CA PRO A 148 24.59 -25.94 -1.91
C PRO A 148 23.74 -26.95 -2.70
N TRP A 149 23.74 -28.23 -2.30
CA TRP A 149 22.94 -29.30 -2.89
C TRP A 149 21.52 -29.40 -2.29
N ILE A 150 21.12 -28.47 -1.41
CA ILE A 150 19.78 -28.49 -0.80
C ILE A 150 18.69 -28.25 -1.84
N ASP A 151 18.98 -27.45 -2.87
CA ASP A 151 18.03 -27.15 -3.94
C ASP A 151 17.76 -28.40 -4.80
N ASP A 152 18.72 -29.33 -4.90
CA ASP A 152 18.56 -30.61 -5.60
C ASP A 152 17.68 -31.61 -4.82
N ILE A 153 17.47 -31.38 -3.51
CA ILE A 153 16.60 -32.19 -2.63
C ILE A 153 15.21 -31.56 -2.52
N GLU A 154 15.06 -30.25 -2.73
CA GLU A 154 13.80 -29.51 -2.58
C GLU A 154 12.73 -29.94 -3.61
N ASP A 155 13.13 -30.52 -4.74
CA ASP A 155 12.25 -31.13 -5.75
C ASP A 155 11.69 -32.52 -5.32
N ASP A 156 12.36 -33.20 -4.40
CA ASP A 156 11.93 -34.50 -3.86
C ASP A 156 11.18 -34.31 -2.53
N VAL A 157 9.89 -34.01 -2.69
CA VAL A 157 8.83 -34.20 -1.68
C VAL A 157 8.99 -33.39 -0.39
N ILE A 158 8.28 -32.25 -0.33
CA ILE A 158 7.81 -31.71 0.96
C ILE A 158 6.76 -32.69 1.50
N ILE A 159 7.23 -33.75 2.19
CA ILE A 159 6.38 -34.51 3.09
C ILE A 159 6.06 -33.52 4.21
N THR A 160 4.85 -32.99 4.18
CA THR A 160 4.30 -32.20 5.28
C THR A 160 4.40 -33.07 6.52
N SER A 161 5.26 -32.66 7.46
CA SER A 161 5.59 -33.40 8.69
C SER A 161 4.37 -33.70 9.57
N ASP A 162 3.22 -33.10 9.28
CA ASP A 162 1.94 -33.38 9.94
C ASP A 162 1.32 -34.74 9.59
N GLN A 163 1.71 -35.37 8.47
CA GLN A 163 1.10 -36.65 8.07
C GLN A 163 1.87 -37.90 8.50
N THR A 164 3.19 -37.81 8.73
CA THR A 164 3.99 -39.01 9.03
C THR A 164 4.15 -39.28 10.54
N TYR A 165 4.11 -38.24 11.39
CA TYR A 165 4.35 -38.42 12.82
C TYR A 165 3.17 -39.05 13.59
N ASN A 166 1.96 -39.01 13.04
CA ASN A 166 0.74 -39.46 13.71
C ASN A 166 0.28 -40.87 13.31
N GLN A 167 1.06 -41.61 12.52
CA GLN A 167 0.66 -42.92 11.99
C GLN A 167 1.62 -44.08 12.31
N VAL A 168 2.47 -43.94 13.32
CA VAL A 168 3.15 -45.10 13.92
C VAL A 168 2.48 -45.39 15.25
N ASP A 169 1.37 -46.10 15.13
CA ASP A 169 0.76 -46.78 16.27
C ASP A 169 1.77 -47.79 16.84
N ARG A 170 1.88 -47.79 18.17
CA ARG A 170 2.86 -48.52 18.96
C ARG A 170 2.82 -50.03 18.68
N ALA A 171 3.83 -50.63 18.05
CA ALA A 171 4.07 -52.08 18.17
C ALA A 171 5.41 -52.66 17.70
N VAL A 172 6.29 -51.95 16.98
CA VAL A 172 7.52 -52.60 16.46
C VAL A 172 8.76 -51.84 16.89
N ASN A 173 9.55 -52.49 17.73
CA ASN A 173 10.79 -52.00 18.33
C ASN A 173 11.98 -52.12 17.36
N ASP A 174 11.76 -51.87 16.07
CA ASP A 174 12.82 -51.92 15.07
C ASP A 174 13.38 -50.51 14.85
N GLU A 175 14.59 -50.29 15.38
CA GLU A 175 15.35 -49.06 15.20
C GLU A 175 15.63 -48.75 13.73
N ALA A 176 15.64 -49.76 12.86
CA ALA A 176 15.85 -49.60 11.42
C ALA A 176 14.82 -48.67 10.75
N ILE A 177 13.58 -48.63 11.24
CA ILE A 177 12.51 -47.77 10.69
C ILE A 177 12.83 -46.27 10.89
N ARG A 178 13.70 -45.93 11.85
CA ARG A 178 14.08 -44.53 12.11
C ARG A 178 15.06 -43.96 11.08
N TRP A 179 15.75 -44.82 10.33
CA TRP A 179 16.85 -44.43 9.45
C TRP A 179 16.59 -44.75 7.97
N LEU A 180 15.50 -45.44 7.65
CA LEU A 180 15.13 -45.87 6.30
C LEU A 180 13.77 -45.29 5.91
N SER A 181 13.62 -44.87 4.67
CA SER A 181 12.31 -44.48 4.14
C SER A 181 11.35 -45.70 4.11
N PRO A 182 10.02 -45.50 4.19
CA PRO A 182 9.06 -46.61 4.19
C PRO A 182 9.17 -47.52 2.95
N GLU A 183 9.58 -46.96 1.81
CA GLU A 183 9.76 -47.70 0.56
C GLU A 183 11.03 -48.56 0.55
N GLU A 184 12.14 -48.05 1.11
CA GLU A 184 13.39 -48.81 1.26
C GLU A 184 13.27 -49.94 2.27
N TYR A 185 12.59 -49.68 3.40
CA TYR A 185 12.34 -50.71 4.42
C TYR A 185 11.55 -51.89 3.83
N ASN A 186 10.54 -51.62 3.01
CA ASN A 186 9.73 -52.66 2.39
C ASN A 186 10.45 -53.47 1.30
N LYS A 187 11.56 -52.96 0.77
CA LYS A 187 12.38 -53.62 -0.26
C LYS A 187 13.44 -54.57 0.31
N LEU A 188 13.71 -54.49 1.61
CA LEU A 188 14.69 -55.33 2.28
C LEU A 188 14.14 -56.74 2.57
N PRO A 189 14.93 -57.80 2.36
CA PRO A 189 14.57 -59.16 2.77
C PRO A 189 14.51 -59.24 4.31
N ASP A 190 13.58 -60.05 4.83
CA ASP A 190 13.25 -60.09 6.26
C ASP A 190 14.46 -60.34 7.19
N VAL A 191 15.47 -61.05 6.71
CA VAL A 191 16.69 -61.33 7.48
C VAL A 191 17.52 -60.07 7.75
N GLU A 192 17.59 -59.14 6.79
CA GLU A 192 18.39 -57.92 6.90
C GLU A 192 17.72 -56.85 7.77
N LYS A 193 16.37 -56.88 7.86
CA LYS A 193 15.58 -56.04 8.76
C LYS A 193 15.93 -56.30 10.23
N TYR A 194 16.12 -57.57 10.61
CA TYR A 194 16.40 -57.98 11.98
C TYR A 194 17.89 -58.10 12.32
N GLN A 195 18.79 -58.01 11.34
CA GLN A 195 20.25 -58.06 11.55
C GLN A 195 20.90 -56.69 11.77
N SER A 196 20.23 -55.60 11.40
CA SER A 196 20.75 -54.23 11.53
C SER A 196 20.47 -53.59 12.90
N GLY A 197 19.73 -54.27 13.77
CA GLY A 197 19.67 -53.96 15.21
C GLY A 197 20.92 -54.50 15.95
N PRO A 198 21.40 -53.84 17.01
CA PRO A 198 22.68 -54.19 17.64
C PRO A 198 22.62 -55.61 18.23
N MET A 199 23.35 -56.52 17.59
CA MET A 199 23.65 -57.84 18.11
C MET A 199 24.67 -57.69 19.25
N SER A 200 24.21 -57.47 20.49
CA SER A 200 25.03 -57.63 21.69
C SER A 200 24.23 -58.12 22.90
N SER A 201 24.16 -59.43 23.06
CA SER A 201 24.68 -60.09 24.27
C SER A 201 24.67 -61.61 24.11
N LEU A 202 25.85 -62.15 24.30
CA LEU A 202 26.19 -63.57 24.33
C LEU A 202 25.57 -64.28 25.54
N SER A 203 25.34 -65.58 25.36
CA SER A 203 25.40 -66.69 26.35
C SER A 203 25.49 -66.36 27.85
N THR A 204 24.49 -66.81 28.60
CA THR A 204 24.50 -67.52 29.92
C THR A 204 23.02 -67.55 30.35
N SER A 205 22.35 -68.67 30.63
CA SER A 205 22.69 -69.88 31.39
C SER A 205 21.92 -71.10 30.88
#